data_AF-T0HC13-F1
#
_entry.id   AF-T0HC13-F1
#
_cell.length_a   1.000
_cell.length_b   1.000
_cell.length_c   1.000
_cell.angle_alpha   90.00
_cell.angle_beta   90.00
_cell.angle_gamma   90.00
#
_symmetry.space_group_name_H-M   'P 1'
#
loop_
_entity.id
_entity.type
_entity.pdbx_description
1 polymer ?
#
loop_
_entity_poly.entity_id
_entity_poly.type
_entity_poly.pdbx_seq_one_letter_code
_entity_poly.pdbx_strand_id
1 'polypeptide(L)'
;MYLFSFIPVPTFIMSSEIHRFFYSQPEIRRQRMLALRSWIVESFPEILESMQSKRPTYHLNGNWVAIGFQKNSLSIYLCQSGSLKIIRNKFPSLVDDKARMNFADKEPFPCKEVENSIRSILKSKTKSDGEKKSSKKNSRSS
;
A
#
# COMPACT_ATOMS: atom_id res chain seq x y z
N MET A 1 -2.97 -35.87 13.92
CA MET A 1 -3.34 -35.07 12.73
C MET A 1 -3.77 -33.70 13.24
N TYR A 2 -2.95 -32.66 13.07
CA TYR A 2 -3.33 -31.30 13.47
C TYR A 2 -4.28 -30.74 12.42
N LEU A 3 -5.57 -30.76 12.75
CA LEU A 3 -6.61 -30.05 12.03
C LEU A 3 -6.34 -28.56 12.24
N PHE A 4 -5.63 -27.93 11.31
CA PHE A 4 -5.56 -26.47 11.25
C PHE A 4 -6.97 -25.98 10.92
N SER A 5 -7.76 -25.76 11.98
CA SER A 5 -8.96 -24.95 11.92
C SER A 5 -8.56 -23.61 11.33
N PHE A 6 -8.97 -23.40 10.08
CA PHE A 6 -8.95 -22.12 9.39
C PHE A 6 -9.92 -21.21 10.15
N ILE A 7 -9.49 -20.72 11.31
CA ILE A 7 -10.18 -19.62 11.97
C ILE A 7 -9.92 -18.44 11.03
N PRO A 8 -10.93 -17.88 10.34
CA PRO A 8 -10.72 -16.65 9.61
C PRO A 8 -10.26 -15.64 10.66
N VAL A 9 -8.99 -15.24 10.60
CA VAL A 9 -8.47 -14.16 11.44
C VAL A 9 -9.40 -12.99 11.16
N PRO A 10 -10.14 -12.46 12.16
CA PRO A 10 -11.04 -11.37 11.90
C PRO A 10 -10.21 -10.24 11.28
N THR A 11 -10.56 -9.84 10.06
CA THR A 11 -9.97 -8.74 9.27
C THR A 11 -10.08 -7.37 9.98
N PHE A 12 -10.56 -7.37 11.22
CA PHE A 12 -10.84 -6.25 12.08
C PHE A 12 -9.69 -5.88 13.03
N ILE A 13 -8.63 -6.70 13.17
CA ILE A 13 -7.51 -6.32 14.04
C ILE A 13 -6.62 -5.32 13.31
N MET A 14 -6.89 -4.03 13.54
CA MET A 14 -6.06 -2.90 13.15
C MET A 14 -5.14 -2.52 14.32
N SER A 15 -3.85 -2.25 14.05
CA SER A 15 -2.94 -1.79 15.10
C SER A 15 -3.33 -0.42 15.64
N SER A 16 -2.96 -0.12 16.89
CA SER A 16 -3.24 1.18 17.52
C SER A 16 -2.60 2.35 16.76
N GLU A 17 -1.44 2.14 16.14
CA GLU A 17 -0.75 3.14 15.33
C GLU A 17 -1.53 3.47 14.04
N ILE A 18 -2.01 2.45 13.34
CA ILE A 18 -2.79 2.61 12.10
C ILE A 18 -4.17 3.21 12.43
N HIS A 19 -4.79 2.76 13.52
CA HIS A 19 -6.02 3.37 14.04
C HIS A 19 -5.82 4.87 14.26
N ARG A 20 -4.80 5.25 15.05
CA ARG A 20 -4.51 6.67 15.32
C ARG A 20 -4.22 7.44 14.04
N PHE A 21 -3.51 6.83 13.09
CA PHE A 21 -3.23 7.44 11.80
C PHE A 21 -4.53 7.83 11.06
N PHE A 22 -5.46 6.90 10.85
CA PHE A 22 -6.70 7.23 10.13
C PHE A 22 -7.62 8.18 10.90
N TYR A 23 -7.79 7.98 12.20
CA TYR A 23 -8.69 8.82 13.00
C TYR A 23 -8.15 10.22 13.28
N SER A 24 -6.87 10.48 12.97
CA SER A 24 -6.31 11.84 12.97
C SER A 24 -6.66 12.65 11.70
N GLN A 25 -7.25 12.02 10.68
CA GLN A 25 -7.55 12.67 9.40
C GLN A 25 -8.95 13.31 9.40
N PRO A 26 -9.16 14.36 8.57
CA PRO A 26 -10.49 14.91 8.33
C PRO A 26 -11.49 13.86 7.85
N GLU A 27 -12.77 14.03 8.16
CA GLU A 27 -13.85 13.06 7.93
C GLU A 27 -13.81 12.42 6.53
N ILE A 28 -13.85 13.25 5.49
CA ILE A 28 -13.89 12.79 4.09
C ILE A 28 -12.70 11.91 3.73
N ARG A 29 -11.51 12.25 4.24
CA ARG A 29 -10.29 11.50 3.96
C ARG A 29 -10.22 10.22 4.77
N ARG A 30 -10.60 10.29 6.05
CA ARG A 30 -10.71 9.12 6.93
C ARG A 30 -11.64 8.08 6.33
N GLN A 31 -12.82 8.48 5.86
CA GLN A 31 -13.77 7.58 5.21
C GLN A 31 -13.16 6.89 3.99
N ARG A 32 -12.49 7.64 3.10
CA ARG A 32 -11.81 7.07 1.92
C ARG A 32 -10.69 6.10 2.31
N MET A 33 -9.88 6.46 3.29
CA MET A 33 -8.79 5.61 3.78
C MET A 33 -9.29 4.30 4.40
N LEU A 34 -10.34 4.38 5.22
CA LEU A 34 -10.94 3.21 5.85
C LEU A 34 -11.61 2.30 4.82
N ALA A 35 -12.38 2.87 3.87
CA ALA A 35 -12.97 2.11 2.78
C ALA A 35 -11.91 1.39 1.93
N LEU A 36 -10.82 2.10 1.60
CA LEU A 36 -9.71 1.51 0.86
C LEU A 36 -9.01 0.41 1.64
N ARG A 37 -8.75 0.61 2.95
CA ARG A 37 -8.20 -0.42 3.82
C ARG A 37 -9.08 -1.66 3.84
N SER A 38 -10.39 -1.51 4.13
CA SER A 38 -11.33 -2.63 4.21
C SER A 38 -11.30 -3.44 2.92
N TRP A 39 -11.38 -2.76 1.77
CA TRP A 39 -11.28 -3.43 0.48
C TRP A 39 -9.95 -4.16 0.27
N ILE A 40 -8.81 -3.58 0.69
CA ILE A 40 -7.50 -4.23 0.58
C ILE A 40 -7.47 -5.51 1.41
N VAL A 41 -7.84 -5.45 2.69
CA VAL A 41 -7.75 -6.62 3.60
C VAL A 41 -8.77 -7.71 3.23
N GLU A 42 -9.92 -7.35 2.67
CA GLU A 42 -10.91 -8.30 2.15
C GLU A 42 -10.47 -8.93 0.82
N SER A 43 -9.89 -8.13 -0.08
CA SER A 43 -9.45 -8.61 -1.40
C SER A 43 -8.19 -9.46 -1.35
N PHE A 44 -7.36 -9.31 -0.30
CA PHE A 44 -6.09 -9.99 -0.14
C PHE A 44 -5.97 -10.56 1.28
N PRO A 45 -6.58 -11.71 1.58
CA PRO A 45 -6.60 -12.28 2.93
C PRO A 45 -5.21 -12.60 3.51
N GLU A 46 -4.22 -12.83 2.65
CA GLU A 46 -2.84 -13.12 3.01
C GLU A 46 -1.96 -11.86 3.15
N ILE A 47 -2.54 -10.65 3.05
CA ILE A 47 -1.79 -9.40 3.07
C ILE A 47 -1.28 -9.06 4.47
N LEU A 48 -0.03 -8.60 4.53
CA LEU A 48 0.58 -8.15 5.78
C LEU A 48 0.42 -6.65 5.92
N GLU A 49 -0.36 -6.22 6.90
CA GLU A 49 -0.51 -4.82 7.28
C GLU A 49 0.56 -4.42 8.31
N SER A 50 1.25 -3.30 8.08
CA SER A 50 2.27 -2.75 8.99
C SER A 50 2.32 -1.23 8.93
N MET A 51 2.96 -0.59 9.92
CA MET A 51 3.25 0.84 9.89
C MET A 51 4.69 1.06 9.40
N GLN A 52 4.87 1.64 8.21
CA GLN A 52 6.20 1.94 7.66
C GLN A 52 6.33 3.40 7.28
N SER A 53 7.43 4.04 7.67
CA SER A 53 7.65 5.47 7.44
C SER A 53 6.42 6.31 7.84
N LYS A 54 5.83 5.98 9.00
CA LYS A 54 4.62 6.60 9.58
C LYS A 54 3.36 6.51 8.70
N ARG A 55 3.26 5.49 7.84
CA ARG A 55 2.10 5.23 6.97
C ARG A 55 1.67 3.76 7.07
N PRO A 56 0.37 3.48 7.05
CA PRO A 56 -0.13 2.12 6.86
C PRO A 56 0.34 1.58 5.51
N THR A 57 1.04 0.45 5.54
CA THR A 57 1.62 -0.22 4.37
C THR A 57 1.21 -1.68 4.36
N TYR A 58 0.77 -2.14 3.18
CA TYR A 58 0.24 -3.46 2.94
C TYR A 58 1.18 -4.22 2.01
N HIS A 59 1.66 -5.38 2.43
CA HIS A 59 2.63 -6.19 1.71
C HIS A 59 2.04 -7.51 1.23
N LEU A 60 2.26 -7.83 -0.04
CA LEU A 60 1.87 -9.09 -0.64
C LEU A 60 2.98 -9.59 -1.57
N ASN A 61 3.54 -10.76 -1.29
CA ASN A 61 4.49 -11.45 -2.18
C ASN A 61 5.64 -10.56 -2.69
N GLY A 62 6.24 -9.76 -1.80
CA GLY A 62 7.33 -8.82 -2.13
C GLY A 62 6.89 -7.47 -2.70
N ASN A 63 5.63 -7.33 -3.12
CA ASN A 63 5.03 -6.04 -3.48
C ASN A 63 4.45 -5.34 -2.26
N TRP A 64 4.21 -4.04 -2.41
CA TRP A 64 3.60 -3.24 -1.37
C TRP A 64 2.79 -2.05 -1.91
N VAL A 65 1.86 -1.58 -1.10
CA VAL A 65 1.14 -0.32 -1.28
C VAL A 65 1.04 0.37 0.07
N ALA A 66 1.22 1.70 0.12
CA ALA A 66 1.05 2.46 1.35
C ALA A 66 -0.03 3.54 1.19
N ILE A 67 -0.82 3.75 2.25
CA ILE A 67 -1.82 4.81 2.33
C ILE A 67 -1.22 5.98 3.10
N GLY A 68 -1.32 7.17 2.55
CA GLY A 68 -0.81 8.40 3.15
C GLY A 68 -1.67 9.60 2.79
N PHE A 69 -1.16 10.78 3.10
CA PHE A 69 -1.78 12.03 2.68
C PHE A 69 -0.71 13.06 2.34
N GLN A 70 -1.10 14.05 1.54
CA GLN A 70 -0.30 15.23 1.27
C GLN A 70 -1.24 16.44 1.20
N LYS A 71 -1.10 17.38 2.15
CA LYS A 71 -1.99 18.54 2.30
C LYS A 71 -3.48 18.12 2.41
N ASN A 72 -4.29 18.46 1.41
CA ASN A 72 -5.72 18.22 1.33
C ASN A 72 -6.08 17.07 0.40
N SER A 73 -5.20 16.07 0.33
CA SER A 73 -5.33 14.94 -0.58
C SER A 73 -4.98 13.62 0.09
N LEU A 74 -5.71 12.57 -0.28
CA LEU A 74 -5.34 11.18 -0.06
C LEU A 74 -4.21 10.82 -1.03
N SER A 75 -3.15 10.20 -0.52
CA SER A 75 -2.02 9.75 -1.33
C SER A 75 -1.85 8.24 -1.22
N ILE A 76 -1.76 7.54 -2.34
CA ILE A 76 -1.50 6.11 -2.41
C ILE A 76 -0.12 5.92 -3.03
N TYR A 77 0.77 5.27 -2.30
CA TYR A 77 2.14 5.00 -2.74
C TYR A 77 2.22 3.57 -3.24
N LEU A 78 2.72 3.40 -4.46
CA LEU A 78 2.79 2.10 -5.12
C LEU A 78 4.23 1.59 -5.12
N CYS A 79 4.40 0.29 -4.97
CA CYS A 79 5.67 -0.37 -5.24
C CYS A 79 6.12 -0.08 -6.69
N GLN A 80 7.41 0.20 -6.87
CA GLN A 80 8.03 0.32 -8.19
C GLN A 80 8.26 -1.08 -8.78
N SER A 81 7.18 -1.75 -9.16
CA SER A 81 7.21 -3.05 -9.83
C SER A 81 7.02 -2.92 -11.35
N GLY A 82 7.23 -4.00 -12.09
CA GLY A 82 6.97 -4.04 -13.53
C GLY A 82 5.54 -3.64 -13.91
N SER A 83 4.56 -3.88 -13.02
CA SER A 83 3.16 -3.47 -13.22
C SER A 83 2.96 -1.96 -13.19
N LEU A 84 3.84 -1.19 -12.55
CA LEU A 84 3.72 0.27 -12.48
C LEU A 84 3.72 0.90 -13.87
N LYS A 85 4.54 0.39 -14.80
CA LYS A 85 4.60 0.88 -16.18
C LYS A 85 3.28 0.65 -16.91
N ILE A 86 2.64 -0.50 -16.69
CA ILE A 86 1.34 -0.84 -17.29
C ILE A 86 0.26 0.09 -16.74
N ILE A 87 0.26 0.34 -15.43
CA ILE A 87 -0.70 1.23 -14.77
C ILE A 87 -0.52 2.67 -15.25
N ARG A 88 0.72 3.17 -15.37
CA ARG A 88 0.99 4.50 -15.94
C ARG A 88 0.47 4.63 -17.37
N ASN A 89 0.64 3.60 -18.19
CA ASN A 89 0.12 3.63 -19.55
C ASN A 89 -1.42 3.59 -19.58
N LYS A 90 -2.05 2.87 -18.65
CA LYS A 90 -3.51 2.74 -18.57
C LYS A 90 -4.18 3.97 -17.95
N PHE A 91 -3.54 4.59 -16.97
CA PHE A 91 -4.06 5.70 -16.18
C PHE A 91 -2.99 6.80 -16.01
N PRO A 92 -2.57 7.47 -17.10
CA PRO A 92 -1.43 8.40 -17.07
C PRO A 92 -1.67 9.63 -16.18
N SER A 93 -2.93 10.07 -16.03
CA SER A 93 -3.29 11.18 -15.14
C SER A 93 -3.38 10.78 -13.66
N LEU A 94 -3.37 9.49 -13.36
CA LEU A 94 -3.61 8.96 -12.01
C LEU A 94 -2.32 8.73 -11.23
N VAL A 95 -1.23 8.38 -11.91
CA VAL A 95 0.05 7.99 -11.29
C VAL A 95 1.13 8.99 -11.63
N ASP A 96 1.72 9.60 -10.61
CA ASP A 96 2.85 10.51 -10.77
C ASP A 96 4.18 9.79 -11.07
N ASP A 97 5.19 10.58 -11.43
CA ASP A 97 6.56 10.10 -11.70
C ASP A 97 7.20 9.39 -10.50
N LYS A 98 6.70 9.64 -9.28
CA LYS A 98 7.16 9.03 -8.04
C LYS A 98 6.37 7.78 -7.62
N ALA A 99 5.56 7.23 -8.54
CA ALA A 99 4.73 6.04 -8.31
C ALA A 99 3.63 6.25 -7.27
N ARG A 100 3.02 7.44 -7.27
CA ARG A 100 1.97 7.79 -6.31
C ARG A 100 0.73 8.28 -7.01
N MET A 101 -0.42 8.00 -6.41
CA MET A 101 -1.71 8.54 -6.82
C MET A 101 -2.17 9.53 -5.77
N ASN A 102 -2.58 10.73 -6.17
CA ASN A 102 -3.04 11.77 -5.26
C ASN A 102 -4.48 12.17 -5.62
N PHE A 103 -5.34 12.21 -4.62
CA PHE A 103 -6.77 12.51 -4.77
C PHE A 103 -7.14 13.64 -3.85
N ALA A 104 -7.53 14.80 -4.38
CA ALA A 104 -7.98 15.89 -3.54
C ALA A 104 -9.26 15.51 -2.79
N ASP A 105 -9.40 15.97 -1.55
CA ASP A 105 -10.57 15.70 -0.72
C ASP A 105 -11.88 16.19 -1.37
N LYS A 106 -11.79 17.25 -2.19
CA LYS A 106 -12.92 17.86 -2.91
C LYS A 106 -13.27 17.19 -4.23
N GLU A 107 -12.40 16.33 -4.75
CA GLU A 107 -12.61 15.64 -6.03
C GLU A 107 -13.28 14.29 -5.82
N PRO A 108 -14.02 13.77 -6.83
CA PRO A 108 -14.54 12.41 -6.77
C PRO A 108 -13.38 11.41 -6.64
N PHE A 109 -13.57 10.38 -5.81
CA PHE A 109 -12.58 9.33 -5.60
C PHE A 109 -12.83 8.19 -6.60
N PRO A 110 -11.93 7.94 -7.58
CA PRO A 110 -12.11 6.92 -8.61
C PRO A 110 -11.80 5.53 -8.05
N CYS A 111 -12.72 4.99 -7.23
CA CYS A 111 -12.50 3.74 -6.49
C CYS A 111 -12.06 2.60 -7.42
N LYS A 112 -12.76 2.39 -8.54
CA LYS A 112 -12.51 1.25 -9.43
C LYS A 112 -11.12 1.29 -10.06
N GLU A 113 -10.66 2.45 -10.47
CA GLU A 113 -9.35 2.68 -11.09
C GLU A 113 -8.24 2.46 -10.06
N VAL A 114 -8.43 2.97 -8.84
CA VAL A 114 -7.52 2.77 -7.71
C VAL A 114 -7.41 1.29 -7.35
N GLU A 115 -8.54 0.62 -7.14
CA GLU A 115 -8.62 -0.79 -6.80
C GLU A 115 -7.93 -1.67 -7.85
N ASN A 116 -8.23 -1.43 -9.13
CA ASN A 116 -7.61 -2.17 -10.23
C ASN A 116 -6.09 -1.97 -10.26
N SER A 117 -5.62 -0.76 -9.96
CA SER A 117 -4.20 -0.43 -9.94
C SER A 117 -3.50 -1.12 -8.76
N ILE A 118 -4.08 -1.05 -7.55
CA ILE A 118 -3.55 -1.74 -6.37
C ILE A 118 -3.50 -3.25 -6.59
N ARG A 119 -4.57 -3.83 -7.16
CA ARG A 119 -4.62 -5.25 -7.49
C ARG A 119 -3.53 -5.65 -8.48
N SER A 120 -3.29 -4.83 -9.50
CA SER A 120 -2.24 -5.08 -10.49
C SER A 120 -0.84 -4.99 -9.91
N ILE A 121 -0.58 -4.07 -8.96
CA ILE A 121 0.69 -3.99 -8.23
C ILE A 121 0.88 -5.18 -7.30
N LEU A 122 -0.07 -5.44 -6.40
CA LEU A 122 0.07 -6.45 -5.36
C LEU A 122 0.19 -7.87 -5.93
N LYS A 123 -0.53 -8.18 -7.02
CA LYS A 123 -0.44 -9.49 -7.70
C LYS A 123 0.69 -9.57 -8.73
N SER A 124 1.46 -8.50 -8.93
CA SER A 124 2.55 -8.54 -9.91
C SER A 124 3.61 -9.53 -9.45
N LYS A 125 4.13 -10.36 -10.36
CA LYS A 125 5.29 -11.19 -10.01
C LYS A 125 6.48 -10.24 -9.87
N THR A 126 7.00 -10.10 -8.65
CA THR A 126 8.33 -9.51 -8.47
C THR A 126 9.30 -10.40 -9.23
N LYS A 127 10.08 -9.84 -10.17
CA LYS A 127 11.32 -10.52 -10.55
C LYS A 127 12.12 -10.63 -9.27
N SER A 128 12.42 -11.85 -8.85
CA SER A 128 13.28 -12.11 -7.71
C SER A 128 14.66 -11.56 -8.03
N ASP A 129 14.93 -10.30 -7.70
CA ASP A 129 16.30 -9.83 -7.56
C ASP A 129 16.80 -10.44 -6.25
N GLY A 130 17.62 -11.48 -6.43
CA GLY A 130 18.42 -12.02 -5.36
C GLY A 130 19.35 -10.94 -4.76
N GLU A 131 19.78 -11.26 -3.55
CA GLU A 131 20.89 -10.62 -2.83
C GLU A 131 20.64 -9.32 -2.06
N LYS A 132 20.46 -9.53 -0.75
CA LYS A 132 21.01 -8.71 0.33
C LYS A 132 22.35 -8.06 -0.07
N LYS A 133 22.47 -6.75 0.12
CA LYS A 133 23.70 -6.16 0.66
C LYS A 133 23.39 -5.34 1.90
N SER A 134 23.31 -6.05 3.02
CA SER A 134 23.62 -5.50 4.34
C SER A 134 25.15 -5.27 4.43
N SER A 135 25.53 -4.00 4.61
CA SER A 135 26.61 -3.53 5.49
C SER A 135 27.95 -4.29 5.55
N LYS A 136 29.05 -3.66 5.10
CA LYS A 136 30.27 -3.56 5.92
C LYS A 136 31.19 -2.38 5.54
N LYS A 137 31.40 -1.56 6.58
CA LYS A 137 32.41 -0.52 6.80
C LYS A 137 33.83 -1.06 6.50
N ASN A 138 34.68 -0.29 5.82
CA ASN A 138 36.07 -0.16 6.24
C ASN A 138 36.78 1.10 5.70
N SER A 139 37.46 1.73 6.65
CA SER A 139 38.41 2.84 6.64
C SER A 139 39.73 2.55 5.91
N ARG A 140 40.53 3.63 5.72
CA ARG A 140 41.97 3.72 5.33
C ARG A 140 42.21 3.86 3.82
N SER A 141 43.15 4.66 3.31
CA SER A 141 43.91 5.86 3.72
C SER A 141 44.81 6.16 2.51
N SER A 142 45.03 7.43 2.18
CA SER A 142 46.21 7.85 1.41
C SER A 142 46.65 9.22 1.91
#